data_AF-A0A7V2WE90-F1
#
_entry.id   AF-A0A7V2WE90-F1
#
_cell.length_a   1.000
_cell.length_b   1.000
_cell.length_c   1.000
_cell.angle_alpha   90.00
_cell.angle_beta   90.00
_cell.angle_gamma   90.00
#
_symmetry.space_group_name_H-M   'P 1'
#
loop_
_entity.id
_entity.type
_entity.pdbx_description
1 polymer ?
#
loop_
_entity_poly.entity_id
_entity_poly.type
_entity_poly.pdbx_seq_one_letter_code
_entity_poly.pdbx_strand_id
1 'polypeptide(L)'
;MRSHIYKMVDTEEQRLDIIKNCNLLLNGYLSHFKQTDNSAQGRMITQLKWLEERAENHDLPLPVPREKLGSLLYIYTNGEMYNLYEYEKPILEQYNIETIEKIMQRIISLTYEGSLLTKKEYFPYIVRGIDALILLIEKSDFKLEGYKDEFIHDLRDIQKRLNENKIDPPLMTYKSHYPSFIKIEFIFDMNYEKDIKLFRIVDDLIFNGRRPDSWLTPEDADRESQKLLDEVTQL
;
A
#
# COMPACT_ATOMS: atom_id res chain seq x y z
N MET A 1 18.50 -1.45 3.80
CA MET A 1 18.99 -0.23 4.49
C MET A 1 17.85 0.79 4.37
N ARG A 2 17.09 1.22 5.37
CA ARG A 2 17.31 1.46 6.81
C ARG A 2 16.11 0.94 7.61
N SER A 3 16.32 0.09 8.61
CA SER A 3 15.30 -0.23 9.62
C SER A 3 15.38 0.82 10.74
N HIS A 4 14.68 1.94 10.59
CA HIS A 4 14.32 2.74 11.75
C HIS A 4 13.14 2.03 12.40
N ILE A 5 13.42 1.18 13.38
CA ILE A 5 12.40 0.59 14.25
C ILE A 5 11.90 1.72 15.15
N TYR A 6 11.00 2.55 14.62
CA TYR A 6 10.08 3.29 15.48
C TYR A 6 9.15 2.23 16.07
N LYS A 7 9.09 2.20 17.40
CA LYS A 7 8.17 1.36 18.14
C LYS A 7 6.77 1.92 17.89
N MET A 8 6.14 1.49 16.80
CA MET A 8 4.74 1.81 16.53
C MET A 8 3.89 1.20 17.63
N VAL A 9 2.95 1.99 18.14
CA VAL A 9 1.93 1.49 19.05
C VAL A 9 1.03 0.62 18.20
N ASP A 10 0.95 -0.68 18.49
CA ASP A 10 -0.10 -1.55 17.97
C ASP A 10 -1.44 -0.89 18.29
N THR A 11 -2.07 -0.30 17.28
CA THR A 11 -3.35 0.39 17.45
C THR A 11 -4.48 -0.61 17.28
N GLU A 12 -5.55 -0.42 18.03
CA GLU A 12 -6.79 -1.19 17.85
C GLU A 12 -7.27 -1.16 16.38
N GLU A 13 -7.03 -0.05 15.68
CA GLU A 13 -7.32 0.08 14.25
C GLU A 13 -6.52 -0.92 13.40
N GLN A 14 -5.19 -1.01 13.58
CA GLN A 14 -4.34 -1.93 12.83
C GLN A 14 -4.73 -3.37 13.10
N ARG A 15 -4.96 -3.72 14.36
CA ARG A 15 -5.40 -5.05 14.78
C ARG A 15 -6.70 -5.47 14.08
N LEU A 16 -7.71 -4.59 14.10
CA LEU A 16 -8.98 -4.83 13.42
C LEU A 16 -8.83 -4.94 11.90
N ASP A 17 -7.96 -4.11 11.30
CA ASP A 17 -7.69 -4.18 9.87
C ASP A 17 -6.95 -5.47 9.48
N ILE A 18 -6.05 -5.99 10.32
CA ILE A 18 -5.39 -7.30 10.12
C ILE A 18 -6.43 -8.41 10.09
N ILE A 19 -7.28 -8.49 11.12
CA ILE A 19 -8.34 -9.50 11.25
C ILE A 19 -9.27 -9.43 10.03
N LYS A 20 -9.72 -8.22 9.67
CA LYS A 20 -10.59 -7.99 8.53
C LYS A 20 -9.98 -8.50 7.22
N ASN A 21 -8.73 -8.12 6.92
CA ASN A 21 -8.10 -8.52 5.66
C ASN A 21 -7.76 -10.03 5.63
N CYS A 22 -7.37 -10.64 6.75
CA CYS A 22 -7.21 -12.10 6.84
C CYS A 22 -8.52 -12.81 6.53
N ASN A 23 -9.62 -12.37 7.14
CA ASN A 23 -10.95 -12.91 6.92
C ASN A 23 -11.44 -12.80 5.47
N LEU A 24 -11.13 -11.69 4.78
CA LEU A 24 -11.48 -11.53 3.37
C LEU A 24 -10.83 -12.60 2.49
N LEU A 25 -9.58 -13.00 2.77
CA LEU A 25 -8.94 -14.08 2.04
C LEU A 25 -9.44 -15.46 2.50
N LEU A 26 -9.51 -15.72 3.79
CA LEU A 26 -9.90 -17.01 4.39
C LEU A 26 -11.33 -17.41 4.00
N ASN A 27 -12.27 -16.49 4.07
CA ASN A 27 -13.69 -16.73 3.76
C ASN A 27 -14.03 -16.48 2.29
N GLY A 28 -13.09 -15.90 1.52
CA GLY A 28 -13.23 -15.60 0.10
C GLY A 28 -12.52 -16.63 -0.75
N TYR A 29 -11.40 -16.22 -1.37
CA TYR A 29 -10.63 -17.07 -2.29
C TYR A 29 -10.20 -18.40 -1.64
N LEU A 30 -9.74 -18.35 -0.38
CA LEU A 30 -9.15 -19.52 0.27
C LEU A 30 -10.16 -20.54 0.79
N SER A 31 -11.46 -20.24 0.79
CA SER A 31 -12.49 -21.12 1.35
C SER A 31 -12.59 -22.47 0.61
N HIS A 32 -12.13 -22.53 -0.64
CA HIS A 32 -12.18 -23.73 -1.48
C HIS A 32 -10.97 -24.66 -1.27
N PHE A 33 -9.96 -24.21 -0.56
CA PHE A 33 -8.71 -24.94 -0.40
C PHE A 33 -8.63 -25.63 0.96
N LYS A 34 -7.96 -26.78 0.98
CA LYS A 34 -7.65 -27.46 2.23
C LYS A 34 -6.43 -26.81 2.87
N GLN A 35 -6.48 -26.66 4.19
CA GLN A 35 -5.31 -26.32 4.99
C GLN A 35 -4.34 -27.51 5.01
N THR A 36 -3.21 -27.39 4.30
CA THR A 36 -2.16 -28.41 4.21
C THR A 36 -0.80 -27.74 3.97
N ASP A 37 0.30 -28.37 4.36
CA ASP A 37 1.65 -27.84 4.07
C ASP A 37 2.13 -28.13 2.64
N ASN A 38 1.41 -28.99 1.92
CA ASN A 38 1.79 -29.48 0.60
C ASN A 38 1.42 -28.51 -0.55
N SER A 39 0.60 -27.50 -0.27
CA SER A 39 0.19 -26.49 -1.26
C SER A 39 0.47 -25.07 -0.77
N ALA A 40 0.64 -24.14 -1.71
CA ALA A 40 0.83 -22.72 -1.39
C ALA A 40 -0.38 -22.15 -0.64
N GLN A 41 -1.60 -22.43 -1.11
CA GLN A 41 -2.85 -22.00 -0.49
C GLN A 41 -3.03 -22.59 0.90
N GLY A 42 -2.71 -23.87 1.08
CA GLY A 42 -2.81 -24.53 2.38
C GLY A 42 -1.87 -23.90 3.42
N ARG A 43 -0.64 -23.56 3.03
CA ARG A 43 0.30 -22.82 3.88
C ARG A 43 -0.16 -21.38 4.14
N MET A 44 -0.77 -20.74 3.14
CA MET A 44 -1.36 -19.40 3.30
C MET A 44 -2.51 -19.41 4.30
N ILE A 45 -3.40 -20.41 4.25
CA ILE A 45 -4.48 -20.58 5.24
C ILE A 45 -3.89 -20.70 6.66
N THR A 46 -2.89 -21.56 6.85
CA THR A 46 -2.23 -21.71 8.17
C THR A 46 -1.67 -20.38 8.68
N GLN A 47 -0.99 -19.63 7.81
CA GLN A 47 -0.39 -18.36 8.20
C GLN A 47 -1.40 -17.25 8.48
N LEU A 48 -2.47 -17.15 7.67
CA LEU A 48 -3.53 -16.16 7.88
C LEU A 48 -4.31 -16.44 9.16
N LYS A 49 -4.61 -17.71 9.46
CA LYS A 49 -5.21 -18.10 10.74
C LYS A 49 -4.31 -17.75 11.93
N TRP A 50 -3.01 -17.97 11.80
CA TRP A 50 -2.05 -17.57 12.84
C TRP A 50 -2.03 -16.05 13.04
N LEU A 51 -2.04 -15.26 11.97
CA LEU A 51 -2.11 -13.79 12.07
C LEU A 51 -3.40 -13.32 12.74
N GLU A 52 -4.54 -13.89 12.32
CA GLU A 52 -5.86 -13.61 12.89
C GLU A 52 -5.91 -13.93 14.38
N GLU A 53 -5.56 -15.16 14.77
CA GLU A 53 -5.58 -15.62 16.18
C GLU A 53 -4.71 -14.71 17.07
N ARG A 54 -3.54 -14.31 16.59
CA ARG A 54 -2.64 -13.43 17.35
C ARG A 54 -3.15 -12.00 17.46
N ALA A 55 -3.77 -11.50 16.39
CA ALA A 55 -4.42 -10.19 16.42
C ALA A 55 -5.67 -10.20 17.33
N GLU A 56 -6.42 -11.29 17.39
CA GLU A 56 -7.53 -11.46 18.33
C GLU A 56 -7.05 -11.52 19.78
N ASN A 57 -5.94 -12.20 20.04
CA ASN A 57 -5.35 -12.35 21.37
C ASN A 57 -4.53 -11.14 21.84
N HIS A 58 -4.41 -10.09 21.02
CA HIS A 58 -3.61 -8.89 21.30
C HIS A 58 -2.13 -9.21 21.58
N ASP A 59 -1.58 -10.24 20.93
CA ASP A 59 -0.20 -10.71 21.11
C ASP A 59 0.59 -10.81 19.79
N LEU A 60 0.06 -10.24 18.71
CA LEU A 60 0.75 -10.15 17.42
C LEU A 60 1.84 -9.08 17.46
N PRO A 61 3.14 -9.43 17.34
CA PRO A 61 4.19 -8.42 17.30
C PRO A 61 4.17 -7.69 15.96
N LEU A 62 4.11 -6.36 15.99
CA LEU A 62 4.25 -5.51 14.80
C LEU A 62 5.56 -4.69 14.86
N PRO A 63 6.34 -4.65 13.76
CA PRO A 63 6.23 -5.49 12.57
C PRO A 63 6.49 -6.98 12.86
N VAL A 64 5.79 -7.86 12.16
CA VAL A 64 5.96 -9.31 12.25
C VAL A 64 7.29 -9.71 11.59
N PRO A 65 8.14 -10.50 12.25
CA PRO A 65 9.40 -10.96 11.67
C PRO A 65 9.21 -11.71 10.35
N ARG A 66 10.09 -11.45 9.38
CA ARG A 66 10.01 -11.99 8.00
C ARG A 66 9.85 -13.51 7.96
N GLU A 67 10.56 -14.21 8.83
CA GLU A 67 10.54 -15.67 8.96
C GLU A 67 9.15 -16.22 9.32
N LYS A 68 8.32 -15.44 10.00
CA LYS A 68 6.94 -15.78 10.33
C LYS A 68 5.96 -15.42 9.21
N LEU A 69 6.40 -14.68 8.20
CA LEU A 69 5.63 -14.23 7.02
C LEU A 69 6.04 -14.95 5.72
N GLY A 70 6.84 -16.01 5.80
CA GLY A 70 7.45 -16.66 4.64
C GLY A 70 6.48 -17.07 3.52
N SER A 71 5.32 -17.67 3.84
CA SER A 71 4.38 -18.12 2.81
C SER A 71 3.66 -16.98 2.10
N LEU A 72 3.19 -15.97 2.83
CA LEU A 72 2.52 -14.77 2.32
C LEU A 72 3.47 -13.99 1.42
N LEU A 73 4.70 -13.75 1.90
CA LEU A 73 5.72 -13.07 1.10
C LEU A 73 6.08 -13.89 -0.14
N TYR A 74 6.29 -15.19 -0.01
CA TYR A 74 6.59 -16.06 -1.16
C TYR A 74 5.49 -16.00 -2.23
N ILE A 75 4.22 -16.15 -1.82
CA ILE A 75 3.09 -16.20 -2.76
C ILE A 75 2.88 -14.85 -3.45
N TYR A 76 3.01 -13.75 -2.69
CA TYR A 76 2.86 -12.40 -3.23
C TYR A 76 4.04 -11.99 -4.12
N THR A 77 5.29 -12.11 -3.63
CA THR A 77 6.45 -11.54 -4.33
C THR A 77 6.98 -12.42 -5.45
N ASN A 78 6.85 -13.74 -5.33
CA ASN A 78 7.42 -14.66 -6.34
C ASN A 78 6.40 -15.03 -7.43
N GLY A 79 5.26 -14.33 -7.48
CA GLY A 79 4.29 -14.49 -8.55
C GLY A 79 3.59 -15.86 -8.57
N GLU A 80 3.60 -16.60 -7.47
CA GLU A 80 2.88 -17.88 -7.42
C GLU A 80 1.39 -17.70 -7.64
N MET A 81 0.81 -16.54 -7.31
CA MET A 81 -0.56 -16.21 -7.68
C MET A 81 -0.80 -16.33 -9.20
N TYR A 82 0.19 -15.96 -10.02
CA TYR A 82 0.11 -16.10 -11.47
C TYR A 82 0.18 -17.57 -11.91
N ASN A 83 1.07 -18.36 -11.30
CA ASN A 83 1.12 -19.80 -11.55
C ASN A 83 -0.18 -20.49 -11.14
N LEU A 84 -0.74 -20.10 -9.99
CA LEU A 84 -2.02 -20.59 -9.49
C LEU A 84 -3.18 -20.23 -10.44
N TYR A 85 -3.13 -19.08 -11.10
CA TYR A 85 -4.10 -18.72 -12.15
C TYR A 85 -4.14 -19.69 -13.31
N GLU A 86 -2.98 -20.15 -13.77
CA GLU A 86 -2.93 -21.11 -14.88
C GLU A 86 -3.46 -22.50 -14.50
N TYR A 87 -3.18 -22.96 -13.28
CA TYR A 87 -3.60 -24.30 -12.81
C TYR A 87 -5.02 -24.35 -12.25
N GLU A 88 -5.54 -23.24 -11.73
CA GLU A 88 -6.83 -23.16 -11.00
C GLU A 88 -7.84 -22.23 -11.67
N LYS A 89 -7.64 -21.96 -12.96
CA LYS A 89 -8.45 -21.08 -13.81
C LYS A 89 -9.98 -21.17 -13.57
N PRO A 90 -10.61 -22.36 -13.45
CA PRO A 90 -12.06 -22.44 -13.23
C PRO A 90 -12.54 -21.86 -11.88
N ILE A 91 -11.68 -21.89 -10.85
CA ILE A 91 -11.96 -21.28 -9.54
C ILE A 91 -11.67 -19.79 -9.64
N LEU A 92 -10.56 -19.40 -10.24
CA LEU A 92 -10.12 -18.01 -10.33
C LEU A 92 -10.95 -17.15 -11.29
N GLU A 93 -11.63 -17.71 -12.29
CA GLU A 93 -12.62 -16.97 -13.11
C GLU A 93 -13.75 -16.37 -12.27
N GLN A 94 -13.99 -16.90 -11.06
CA GLN A 94 -15.01 -16.39 -10.13
C GLN A 94 -14.48 -15.29 -9.21
N TYR A 95 -13.16 -15.07 -9.18
CA TYR A 95 -12.50 -14.11 -8.30
C TYR A 95 -11.68 -13.10 -9.09
N ASN A 96 -11.79 -11.82 -8.75
CA ASN A 96 -10.88 -10.82 -9.31
C ASN A 96 -9.50 -10.98 -8.63
N ILE A 97 -8.49 -11.46 -9.38
CA ILE A 97 -7.10 -11.64 -8.90
C ILE A 97 -6.54 -10.35 -8.33
N GLU A 98 -6.84 -9.21 -8.95
CA GLU A 98 -6.36 -7.90 -8.52
C GLU A 98 -6.91 -7.55 -7.13
N THR A 99 -8.14 -7.98 -6.83
CA THR A 99 -8.71 -7.86 -5.47
C THR A 99 -7.95 -8.73 -4.47
N ILE A 100 -7.54 -9.95 -4.85
CA ILE A 100 -6.76 -10.84 -3.97
C ILE A 100 -5.39 -10.23 -3.69
N GLU A 101 -4.66 -9.82 -4.72
CA GLU A 101 -3.34 -9.20 -4.59
C GLU A 101 -3.39 -7.93 -3.74
N LYS A 102 -4.41 -7.10 -3.94
CA LYS A 102 -4.65 -5.91 -3.12
C LYS A 102 -4.85 -6.25 -1.65
N ILE A 103 -5.62 -7.29 -1.32
CA ILE A 103 -5.81 -7.72 0.07
C ILE A 103 -4.50 -8.27 0.64
N MET A 104 -3.75 -9.07 -0.13
CA MET A 104 -2.43 -9.56 0.29
C MET A 104 -1.46 -8.42 0.57
N GLN A 105 -1.39 -7.41 -0.30
CA GLN A 105 -0.56 -6.24 -0.11
C GLN A 105 -0.94 -5.49 1.17
N ARG A 106 -2.25 -5.31 1.44
CA ARG A 106 -2.72 -4.71 2.70
C ARG A 106 -2.26 -5.50 3.93
N ILE A 107 -2.34 -6.83 3.89
CA ILE A 107 -1.85 -7.68 5.00
C ILE A 107 -0.35 -7.51 5.17
N ILE A 108 0.43 -7.45 4.08
CA ILE A 108 1.88 -7.22 4.15
C ILE A 108 2.17 -5.84 4.76
N SER A 109 1.51 -4.78 4.32
CA SER A 109 1.68 -3.43 4.88
C SER A 109 1.36 -3.39 6.38
N LEU A 110 0.26 -4.02 6.78
CA LEU A 110 -0.15 -4.07 8.19
C LEU A 110 0.81 -4.90 9.05
N THR A 111 1.28 -6.04 8.55
CA THR A 111 2.01 -7.03 9.35
C THR A 111 3.52 -6.89 9.24
N TYR A 112 4.07 -6.99 8.03
CA TYR A 112 5.51 -6.95 7.80
C TYR A 112 6.09 -5.56 8.01
N GLU A 113 5.35 -4.53 7.60
CA GLU A 113 5.80 -3.15 7.67
C GLU A 113 5.25 -2.43 8.91
N GLY A 114 4.22 -3.00 9.55
CA GLY A 114 3.58 -2.47 10.75
C GLY A 114 2.78 -1.19 10.49
N SER A 115 2.45 -0.87 9.24
CA SER A 115 1.93 0.43 8.84
C SER A 115 0.43 0.58 9.07
N LEU A 116 -0.07 1.82 8.98
CA LEU A 116 -1.49 2.13 8.93
C LEU A 116 -1.98 2.15 7.49
N LEU A 117 -3.18 1.61 7.25
CA LEU A 117 -3.80 1.67 5.93
C LEU A 117 -4.45 3.03 5.67
N THR A 118 -4.34 3.47 4.42
CA THR A 118 -5.15 4.55 3.88
C THR A 118 -6.61 4.11 3.79
N LYS A 119 -7.51 4.88 4.42
CA LYS A 119 -8.96 4.69 4.36
C LYS A 119 -9.63 5.85 3.63
N LYS A 120 -10.92 5.71 3.28
CA LYS A 120 -11.65 6.70 2.46
C LYS A 120 -11.69 8.08 3.10
N GLU A 121 -11.80 8.14 4.41
CA GLU A 121 -11.75 9.37 5.21
C GLU A 121 -10.42 10.14 5.05
N TYR A 122 -9.36 9.49 4.56
CA TYR A 122 -8.08 10.13 4.30
C TYR A 122 -7.90 10.62 2.86
N PHE A 123 -8.80 10.28 1.92
CA PHE A 123 -8.65 10.63 0.51
C PHE A 123 -8.49 12.13 0.26
N PRO A 124 -9.20 13.05 0.95
CA PRO A 124 -8.98 14.48 0.78
C PRO A 124 -7.54 14.93 1.07
N TYR A 125 -6.85 14.28 2.00
CA TYR A 125 -5.48 14.62 2.39
C TYR A 125 -4.45 14.03 1.41
N ILE A 126 -4.76 12.88 0.79
CA ILE A 126 -3.98 12.35 -0.34
C ILE A 126 -4.05 13.32 -1.51
N VAL A 127 -5.27 13.77 -1.84
CA VAL A 127 -5.52 14.75 -2.89
C VAL A 127 -4.71 16.04 -2.65
N ARG A 128 -4.68 16.55 -1.42
CA ARG A 128 -3.84 17.71 -1.05
C ARG A 128 -2.34 17.41 -1.18
N GLY A 129 -1.90 16.21 -0.83
CA GLY A 129 -0.52 15.77 -1.04
C GLY A 129 -0.13 15.74 -2.52
N ILE A 130 -1.04 15.29 -3.38
CA ILE A 130 -0.88 15.33 -4.85
C ILE A 130 -0.77 16.78 -5.33
N ASP A 131 -1.63 17.69 -4.86
CA ASP A 131 -1.56 19.12 -5.23
C ASP A 131 -0.21 19.73 -4.83
N ALA A 132 0.27 19.44 -3.63
CA ALA A 132 1.59 19.89 -3.18
C ALA A 132 2.72 19.33 -4.07
N LEU A 133 2.62 18.06 -4.49
CA LEU A 133 3.61 17.44 -5.36
C LEU A 133 3.60 18.05 -6.76
N ILE A 134 2.43 18.31 -7.34
CA ILE A 134 2.29 19.00 -8.63
C ILE A 134 2.94 20.38 -8.54
N LEU A 135 2.61 21.17 -7.51
CA LEU A 135 3.19 22.50 -7.31
C LEU A 135 4.71 22.45 -7.18
N LEU A 136 5.24 21.47 -6.45
CA LEU A 136 6.68 21.27 -6.29
C LEU A 136 7.34 21.03 -7.65
N ILE A 137 6.77 20.13 -8.46
CA ILE A 137 7.27 19.83 -9.81
C ILE A 137 7.17 21.06 -10.72
N GLU A 138 6.08 21.82 -10.63
CA GLU A 138 5.86 23.02 -11.44
C GLU A 138 6.87 24.13 -11.13
N LYS A 139 7.15 24.37 -9.83
CA LYS A 139 8.06 25.43 -9.35
C LYS A 139 9.54 25.07 -9.40
N SER A 140 9.86 23.79 -9.27
CA SER A 140 11.24 23.32 -9.29
C SER A 140 11.89 23.47 -10.67
N ASP A 141 13.21 23.67 -10.66
CA ASP A 141 14.06 23.45 -11.84
C ASP A 141 14.28 21.94 -12.11
N PHE A 142 13.38 21.05 -11.63
CA PHE A 142 13.54 19.62 -11.85
C PHE A 142 13.57 19.32 -13.34
N LYS A 143 14.74 18.89 -13.81
CA LYS A 143 14.88 18.23 -15.10
C LYS A 143 14.32 16.82 -14.99
N LEU A 144 12.99 16.68 -14.99
CA LEU A 144 12.31 15.39 -15.14
C LEU A 144 12.38 14.86 -16.59
N GLU A 145 13.42 15.23 -17.36
CA GLU A 145 13.76 14.76 -18.72
C GLU A 145 12.58 14.31 -19.61
N GLY A 146 11.62 15.19 -19.85
CA GLY A 146 10.48 14.92 -20.75
C GLY A 146 9.30 14.15 -20.14
N TYR A 147 9.39 13.72 -18.87
CA TYR A 147 8.32 13.02 -18.15
C TYR A 147 7.46 13.93 -17.27
N LYS A 148 7.80 15.22 -17.14
CA LYS A 148 7.08 16.18 -16.30
C LYS A 148 5.58 16.24 -16.60
N ASP A 149 5.22 16.43 -17.87
CA ASP A 149 3.81 16.59 -18.26
C ASP A 149 3.02 15.28 -18.12
N GLU A 150 3.65 14.15 -18.46
CA GLU A 150 3.08 12.80 -18.26
C GLU A 150 2.81 12.53 -16.78
N PHE A 151 3.75 12.90 -15.90
CA PHE A 151 3.60 12.68 -14.47
C PHE A 151 2.54 13.56 -13.83
N ILE A 152 2.50 14.84 -14.19
CA ILE A 152 1.43 15.75 -13.75
C ILE A 152 0.06 15.24 -14.25
N HIS A 153 0.00 14.70 -15.47
CA HIS A 153 -1.22 14.09 -16.00
C HIS A 153 -1.68 12.89 -15.15
N ASP A 154 -0.77 11.95 -14.86
CA ASP A 154 -1.06 10.77 -14.04
C ASP A 154 -1.52 11.15 -12.62
N LEU A 155 -0.84 12.13 -11.99
CA LEU A 155 -1.21 12.68 -10.69
C LEU A 155 -2.64 13.25 -10.71
N ARG A 156 -3.00 14.03 -11.75
CA ARG A 156 -4.35 14.60 -11.90
C ARG A 156 -5.42 13.54 -12.16
N ASP A 157 -5.12 12.48 -12.91
CA ASP A 157 -6.04 11.34 -13.09
C ASP A 157 -6.34 10.67 -11.75
N ILE A 158 -5.29 10.34 -10.99
CA ILE A 158 -5.43 9.73 -9.66
C ILE A 158 -6.24 10.64 -8.73
N GLN A 159 -5.92 11.94 -8.69
CA GLN A 159 -6.65 12.92 -7.89
C GLN A 159 -8.15 12.93 -8.22
N LYS A 160 -8.50 12.99 -9.51
CA LYS A 160 -9.89 12.94 -9.97
C LYS A 160 -10.58 11.65 -9.55
N ARG A 161 -9.93 10.50 -9.74
CA ARG A 161 -10.50 9.19 -9.42
C ARG A 161 -10.65 8.96 -7.92
N LEU A 162 -9.75 9.50 -7.08
CA LEU A 162 -9.91 9.51 -5.62
C LEU A 162 -11.14 10.33 -5.21
N ASN A 163 -11.28 11.55 -5.73
CA ASN A 163 -12.43 12.42 -5.46
C ASN A 163 -13.76 11.76 -5.89
N GLU A 164 -13.76 11.05 -7.01
CA GLU A 164 -14.93 10.30 -7.50
C GLU A 164 -15.12 8.93 -6.82
N ASN A 165 -14.28 8.56 -5.86
CA ASN A 165 -14.27 7.23 -5.21
C ASN A 165 -14.18 6.04 -6.19
N LYS A 166 -13.54 6.25 -7.35
CA LYS A 166 -13.38 5.23 -8.42
C LYS A 166 -12.13 4.38 -8.26
N ILE A 167 -11.23 4.77 -7.35
CA ILE A 167 -10.07 3.98 -6.96
C ILE A 167 -10.01 3.88 -5.45
N ASP A 168 -9.37 2.81 -4.98
CA ASP A 168 -9.19 2.52 -3.57
C ASP A 168 -7.78 1.92 -3.40
N PRO A 169 -6.81 2.67 -2.85
CA PRO A 169 -5.46 2.20 -2.59
C PRO A 169 -5.41 0.89 -1.76
N PRO A 170 -4.34 0.09 -1.88
CA PRO A 170 -3.17 0.28 -2.74
C PRO A 170 -3.45 0.05 -4.23
N LEU A 171 -2.68 0.72 -5.08
CA LEU A 171 -2.70 0.57 -6.55
C LEU A 171 -1.44 -0.11 -7.12
N MET A 172 -0.59 -0.76 -6.32
CA MET A 172 0.68 -1.33 -6.79
C MET A 172 0.53 -2.29 -7.97
N THR A 173 -0.46 -3.19 -7.94
CA THR A 173 -0.79 -4.08 -9.07
C THR A 173 -1.05 -3.32 -10.38
N TYR A 174 -1.55 -2.08 -10.27
CA TYR A 174 -1.85 -1.19 -11.39
C TYR A 174 -0.77 -0.12 -11.62
N LYS A 175 0.39 -0.17 -10.95
CA LYS A 175 1.46 0.84 -11.11
C LYS A 175 1.98 0.89 -12.56
N SER A 176 1.88 -0.22 -13.30
CA SER A 176 2.18 -0.27 -14.73
C SER A 176 1.27 0.61 -15.60
N HIS A 177 0.06 0.95 -15.15
CA HIS A 177 -0.83 1.91 -15.81
C HIS A 177 -0.37 3.36 -15.62
N TYR A 178 0.59 3.59 -14.73
CA TYR A 178 1.17 4.89 -14.40
C TYR A 178 2.69 4.86 -14.61
N PRO A 179 3.18 4.62 -15.84
CA PRO A 179 4.60 4.40 -16.12
C PRO A 179 5.47 5.61 -15.75
N SER A 180 4.91 6.81 -15.70
CA SER A 180 5.62 8.01 -15.27
C SER A 180 6.13 7.91 -13.82
N PHE A 181 5.35 7.31 -12.91
CA PHE A 181 5.77 7.07 -11.52
C PHE A 181 6.99 6.17 -11.43
N ILE A 182 7.02 5.10 -12.24
CA ILE A 182 8.14 4.16 -12.28
C ILE A 182 9.42 4.89 -12.71
N LYS A 183 9.33 5.69 -13.78
CA LYS A 183 10.50 6.43 -14.31
C LYS A 183 11.00 7.48 -13.32
N ILE A 184 10.08 8.18 -12.66
CA ILE A 184 10.40 9.30 -11.77
C ILE A 184 10.91 8.84 -10.41
N GLU A 185 10.49 7.68 -9.93
CA GLU A 185 11.05 7.04 -8.74
C GLU A 185 12.58 6.90 -8.85
N PHE A 186 13.08 6.42 -10.00
CA PHE A 186 14.52 6.35 -10.27
C PHE A 186 15.21 7.72 -10.27
N ILE A 187 14.56 8.77 -10.78
CA ILE A 187 15.14 10.11 -10.86
C ILE A 187 15.24 10.76 -9.47
N PHE A 188 14.18 10.63 -8.67
CA PHE A 188 14.15 11.15 -7.30
C PHE A 188 15.23 10.50 -6.45
N ASP A 189 15.34 9.16 -6.49
CA ASP A 189 16.32 8.42 -5.68
C ASP A 189 17.78 8.80 -5.93
N MET A 190 18.09 9.43 -7.07
CA MET A 190 19.46 9.81 -7.43
C MET A 190 19.87 11.23 -7.00
N ASN A 191 18.94 12.16 -6.73
CA ASN A 191 19.34 13.58 -6.77
C ASN A 191 18.85 14.53 -5.64
N TYR A 192 17.79 14.27 -4.85
CA TYR A 192 17.22 15.35 -3.99
C TYR A 192 16.53 14.91 -2.68
N GLU A 193 17.23 14.94 -1.53
CA GLU A 193 16.74 14.41 -0.24
C GLU A 193 15.39 14.99 0.26
N LYS A 194 15.11 16.28 0.06
CA LYS A 194 13.88 16.92 0.57
C LYS A 194 12.67 16.63 -0.32
N ASP A 195 12.87 16.64 -1.63
CA ASP A 195 11.80 16.51 -2.62
C ASP A 195 11.40 15.04 -2.85
N ILE A 196 12.36 14.12 -2.63
CA ILE A 196 12.10 12.69 -2.45
C ILE A 196 11.05 12.43 -1.36
N LYS A 197 11.02 13.24 -0.29
CA LYS A 197 10.13 12.96 0.85
C LYS A 197 8.66 13.10 0.45
N LEU A 198 8.28 14.19 -0.22
CA LEU A 198 6.89 14.41 -0.64
C LEU A 198 6.48 13.38 -1.70
N PHE A 199 7.35 13.09 -2.67
CA PHE A 199 7.12 12.03 -3.64
C PHE A 199 6.86 10.68 -2.95
N ARG A 200 7.72 10.27 -2.00
CA ARG A 200 7.57 9.01 -1.28
C ARG A 200 6.28 8.95 -0.45
N ILE A 201 5.88 10.04 0.19
CA ILE A 201 4.61 10.10 0.91
C ILE A 201 3.43 9.85 -0.06
N VAL A 202 3.43 10.53 -1.21
CA VAL A 202 2.36 10.37 -2.22
C VAL A 202 2.37 8.97 -2.84
N ASP A 203 3.55 8.43 -3.20
CA ASP A 203 3.70 7.08 -3.72
C ASP A 203 3.21 6.02 -2.70
N ASP A 204 3.57 6.18 -1.42
CA ASP A 204 3.12 5.29 -0.35
C ASP A 204 1.60 5.33 -0.14
N LEU A 205 1.01 6.53 -0.15
CA LEU A 205 -0.44 6.69 0.01
C LEU A 205 -1.22 6.03 -1.13
N ILE A 206 -0.73 6.12 -2.37
CA ILE A 206 -1.42 5.66 -3.58
C ILE A 206 -1.12 4.19 -3.88
N PHE A 207 0.16 3.84 -4.02
CA PHE A 207 0.58 2.54 -4.52
C PHE A 207 0.76 1.53 -3.41
N ASN A 208 1.20 1.95 -2.22
CA ASN A 208 1.31 1.05 -1.06
C ASN A 208 0.08 1.09 -0.16
N GLY A 209 -0.82 2.07 -0.35
CA GLY A 209 -2.02 2.24 0.46
C GLY A 209 -1.69 2.46 1.93
N ARG A 210 -0.53 3.05 2.22
CA ARG A 210 -0.01 3.30 3.57
C ARG A 210 -0.07 4.78 3.86
N ARG A 211 -0.61 5.12 5.02
CA ARG A 211 -0.54 6.50 5.52
C ARG A 211 0.64 6.68 6.47
N PRO A 212 1.19 7.90 6.58
CA PRO A 212 2.21 8.20 7.58
C PRO A 212 1.76 7.80 8.99
N ASP A 213 2.70 7.33 9.83
CA ASP A 213 2.42 6.94 11.23
C ASP A 213 1.84 8.09 12.07
N SER A 214 2.09 9.33 11.66
CA SER A 214 1.56 10.53 12.27
C SER A 214 0.08 10.81 11.93
N TRP A 215 -0.48 10.17 10.89
CA TRP A 215 -1.87 10.34 10.48
C TRP A 215 -2.75 9.38 11.29
N LEU A 216 -2.78 9.54 12.61
CA LEU A 216 -3.61 8.70 13.49
C LEU A 216 -5.10 9.03 13.34
N THR A 217 -5.42 10.30 13.12
CA THR A 217 -6.78 10.78 12.84
C THR A 217 -6.84 11.62 11.57
N PRO A 218 -8.05 11.85 11.02
CA PRO A 218 -8.25 12.81 9.92
C PRO A 218 -7.74 14.22 10.24
N GLU A 219 -7.85 14.68 11.49
CA GLU A 219 -7.33 15.99 11.91
C GLU A 219 -5.79 16.05 11.89
N ASP A 220 -5.12 14.96 12.27
CA ASP A 220 -3.67 14.88 12.15
C ASP A 220 -3.24 14.90 10.68
N ALA A 221 -3.95 14.15 9.83
CA ALA A 221 -3.72 14.14 8.39
C ALA A 221 -3.98 15.52 7.76
N ASP A 222 -5.02 16.23 8.20
CA ASP A 222 -5.34 17.58 7.74
C ASP A 222 -4.20 18.55 8.05
N ARG A 223 -3.78 18.60 9.32
CA ARG A 223 -2.70 19.47 9.79
C ARG A 223 -1.41 19.22 9.03
N GLU A 224 -1.02 17.96 8.84
CA GLU A 224 0.24 17.62 8.21
C GLU A 224 0.22 17.80 6.70
N SER A 225 -0.85 17.40 6.02
CA SER A 225 -0.98 17.64 4.58
C SER A 225 -1.05 19.13 4.26
N GLN A 226 -1.65 19.96 5.13
CA GLN A 226 -1.62 21.41 4.97
C GLN A 226 -0.20 21.97 5.11
N LYS A 227 0.55 21.50 6.12
CA LYS A 227 1.95 21.91 6.30
C LYS A 227 2.81 21.58 5.06
N LEU A 228 2.63 20.41 4.46
CA LEU A 228 3.34 20.04 3.22
C LEU A 228 3.03 21.01 2.07
N LEU A 229 1.75 21.39 1.91
CA LEU A 229 1.33 22.36 0.90
C LEU A 229 1.89 23.76 1.15
N ASP A 230 1.89 24.22 2.40
CA ASP A 230 2.42 25.53 2.78
C ASP A 230 3.94 25.61 2.54
N GLU A 231 4.68 24.54 2.86
CA GLU A 231 6.12 24.45 2.62
C GLU A 231 6.47 24.60 1.13
N VAL A 232 5.67 24.02 0.23
CA VAL A 232 5.87 24.13 -1.23
C VAL A 232 5.38 25.48 -1.76
N THR A 233 4.32 26.05 -1.18
CA THR A 233 3.81 27.38 -1.58
C THR A 233 4.83 28.47 -1.32
N GLN A 234 5.68 28.31 -0.31
CA GLN A 234 6.74 29.27 0.06
C GLN A 234 8.04 29.12 -0.73
N LEU A 235 8.20 28.06 -1.55
CA LEU A 235 9.29 27.91 -2.53
C LEU A 235 9.11 28.85 -3.73
#